data_AF-M1A3T0-F1
#
_entry.id   AF-M1A3T0-F1
#
_cell.length_a   1.000
_cell.length_b   1.000
_cell.length_c   1.000
_cell.angle_alpha   90.00
_cell.angle_beta   90.00
_cell.angle_gamma   90.00
#
_symmetry.space_group_name_H-M   'P 1'
#
loop_
_entity.id
_entity.type
_entity.pdbx_description
1 polymer ?
#
loop_
_entity_poly.entity_id
_entity_poly.type
_entity_poly.pdbx_seq_one_letter_code
_entity_poly.pdbx_strand_id
1 'polypeptide(L)'
;MNFDEDRLKAYNTPEECVDLLAKGSSNGGIAAVFDEIPYVKLFLANYCLKFATIGPTYKTHGFGFAFPIGSPLVPDVSRAVLNVTEGEKMVQIERAWFGESTCSDSSTSLSSNSLGLDSFWGLFVMAVIAAVLALIIFLTKFIHEHWHIIRRFNLSLRERSRILARKNL
;
A
#
# COMPACT_ATOMS: atom_id res chain seq x y z
N MET A 1 -25.90 -7.34 -3.67
CA MET A 1 -25.02 -6.57 -2.76
C MET A 1 -25.86 -5.40 -2.23
N ASN A 2 -25.78 -5.06 -0.94
CA ASN A 2 -26.61 -4.01 -0.32
C ASN A 2 -25.81 -2.71 -0.22
N PHE A 3 -25.54 -2.08 -1.37
CA PHE A 3 -24.85 -0.80 -1.42
C PHE A 3 -25.85 0.35 -1.23
N ASP A 4 -25.39 1.40 -0.59
CA ASP A 4 -26.14 2.65 -0.49
C ASP A 4 -26.05 3.38 -1.84
N GLU A 5 -27.20 3.58 -2.49
CA GLU A 5 -27.29 4.16 -3.84
C GLU A 5 -26.68 5.57 -3.89
N ASP A 6 -26.77 6.34 -2.81
CA ASP A 6 -26.20 7.68 -2.71
C ASP A 6 -24.66 7.68 -2.76
N ARG A 7 -24.04 6.51 -2.57
CA ARG A 7 -22.58 6.32 -2.63
C ARG A 7 -22.10 5.83 -3.99
N LEU A 8 -23.01 5.49 -4.91
CA LEU A 8 -22.68 5.07 -6.26
C LEU A 8 -22.42 6.30 -7.13
N LYS A 9 -21.38 6.22 -7.95
CA LYS A 9 -21.05 7.27 -8.92
C LYS A 9 -20.92 6.67 -10.29
N ALA A 10 -21.72 7.18 -11.21
CA ALA A 10 -21.55 6.92 -12.62
C ALA A 10 -20.32 7.69 -13.12
N TYR A 11 -19.58 7.07 -14.04
CA TYR A 11 -18.51 7.69 -14.82
C TYR A 11 -18.70 7.27 -16.28
N ASN A 12 -18.19 8.06 -17.22
CA ASN A 12 -18.39 7.82 -18.65
C ASN A 12 -17.10 7.51 -19.39
N THR A 13 -15.93 7.85 -18.83
CA THR A 13 -14.64 7.60 -19.47
C THR A 13 -13.65 6.94 -18.51
N PRO A 14 -12.64 6.22 -19.05
CA PRO A 14 -11.57 5.64 -18.24
C PRO A 14 -10.82 6.70 -17.41
N GLU A 15 -10.60 7.90 -17.96
CA GLU A 15 -9.89 8.99 -17.29
C GLU A 15 -10.68 9.52 -16.09
N GLU A 16 -12.00 9.67 -16.24
CA GLU A 16 -12.88 10.04 -15.13
C GLU A 16 -12.84 8.99 -14.01
N CYS A 17 -12.81 7.70 -14.36
CA CYS A 17 -12.65 6.61 -13.40
C CYS A 17 -11.30 6.71 -12.65
N VAL A 18 -10.21 6.97 -13.36
CA VAL A 18 -8.89 7.19 -12.76
C VAL A 18 -8.92 8.35 -11.78
N ASP A 19 -9.51 9.48 -12.15
CA ASP A 19 -9.60 10.67 -11.29
C ASP A 19 -10.45 10.41 -10.04
N LEU A 20 -11.57 9.70 -10.18
CA LEU A 20 -12.43 9.32 -9.06
C LEU A 20 -11.72 8.35 -8.10
N LEU A 21 -10.99 7.35 -8.63
CA LEU A 21 -10.19 6.44 -7.82
C LEU A 21 -9.05 7.16 -7.11
N ALA A 22 -8.37 8.08 -7.80
CA ALA A 22 -7.26 8.86 -7.24
C ALA A 22 -7.70 9.82 -6.13
N LYS A 23 -8.90 10.42 -6.24
CA LYS A 23 -9.49 11.23 -5.17
C LYS A 23 -9.77 10.39 -3.92
N GLY A 24 -10.18 9.13 -4.10
CA GLY A 24 -10.58 8.24 -3.02
C GLY A 24 -11.91 8.65 -2.37
N SER A 25 -12.52 7.71 -1.65
CA SER A 25 -13.87 7.92 -1.09
C SER A 25 -13.97 9.08 -0.08
N SER A 26 -12.89 9.42 0.62
CA SER A 26 -12.86 10.53 1.60
C SER A 26 -12.89 11.91 0.95
N ASN A 27 -12.42 12.05 -0.29
CA ASN A 27 -12.33 13.36 -0.98
C ASN A 27 -13.34 13.48 -2.13
N GLY A 28 -14.50 12.83 -1.99
CA GLY A 28 -15.53 12.87 -3.01
C GLY A 28 -15.18 12.09 -4.28
N GLY A 29 -14.27 11.12 -4.21
CA GLY A 29 -14.00 10.11 -5.24
C GLY A 29 -14.77 8.81 -5.03
N ILE A 30 -14.19 7.69 -5.47
CA ILE A 30 -14.68 6.32 -5.26
C ILE A 30 -13.59 5.47 -4.60
N ALA A 31 -14.00 4.39 -3.91
CA ALA A 31 -13.05 3.45 -3.29
C ALA A 31 -12.74 2.24 -4.17
N ALA A 32 -13.66 1.86 -5.05
CA ALA A 32 -13.55 0.72 -5.93
C ALA A 32 -14.49 0.91 -7.13
N VAL A 33 -14.24 0.16 -8.19
CA VAL A 33 -15.09 0.08 -9.37
C VAL A 33 -15.44 -1.38 -9.63
N PHE A 34 -16.69 -1.62 -10.06
CA PHE A 34 -17.15 -2.92 -10.52
C PHE A 34 -17.53 -2.78 -11.98
N ASP A 35 -16.90 -3.57 -12.84
CA ASP A 35 -17.04 -3.48 -14.29
C ASP A 35 -16.78 -4.86 -14.92
N GLU A 36 -17.10 -5.06 -16.20
CA GLU A 36 -16.85 -6.34 -16.87
C GLU A 36 -15.35 -6.62 -17.01
N ILE A 37 -14.98 -7.89 -16.82
CA ILE A 37 -13.58 -8.37 -16.85
C ILE A 37 -12.77 -7.85 -18.06
N PRO A 38 -13.25 -7.89 -19.32
CA PRO A 38 -12.46 -7.37 -20.44
C PRO A 38 -12.17 -5.86 -20.35
N TYR A 39 -13.11 -5.06 -19.84
CA TYR A 39 -12.86 -3.63 -19.62
C TYR A 39 -11.87 -3.40 -18.49
N VAL A 40 -11.98 -4.16 -17.40
CA VAL A 40 -11.00 -4.11 -16.31
C VAL A 40 -9.60 -4.52 -16.78
N LYS A 41 -9.49 -5.57 -17.61
CA LYS A 41 -8.21 -5.98 -18.21
C LYS A 41 -7.60 -4.87 -19.07
N LEU A 42 -8.41 -4.24 -19.92
CA LEU A 42 -7.98 -3.12 -20.76
C LEU A 42 -7.58 -1.89 -19.92
N PHE A 43 -8.34 -1.58 -18.87
CA PHE A 43 -8.04 -0.50 -17.94
C PHE A 43 -6.69 -0.73 -17.25
N LEU A 44 -6.46 -1.94 -16.74
CA LEU A 44 -5.20 -2.29 -16.08
C LEU A 44 -4.02 -2.31 -17.05
N ALA A 45 -4.21 -2.69 -18.32
CA ALA A 45 -3.15 -2.60 -19.32
C ALA A 45 -2.58 -1.18 -19.46
N ASN A 46 -3.39 -0.14 -19.19
CA ASN A 46 -2.97 1.26 -19.23
C ASN A 46 -2.58 1.83 -17.85
N TYR A 47 -3.11 1.31 -16.75
CA TYR A 47 -3.01 1.93 -15.42
C TYR A 47 -2.55 1.01 -14.27
N CYS A 48 -1.99 -0.17 -14.57
CA CYS A 48 -1.62 -1.17 -13.55
C CYS A 48 -0.56 -0.75 -12.53
N LEU A 49 0.21 0.31 -12.77
CA LEU A 49 1.14 0.84 -11.76
C LEU A 49 0.42 1.52 -10.59
N LYS A 50 -0.85 1.90 -10.77
CA LYS A 50 -1.64 2.67 -9.78
C LYS A 50 -2.82 1.87 -9.22
N PHE A 51 -3.37 0.94 -10.00
CA PHE A 51 -4.58 0.22 -9.64
C PHE A 51 -4.40 -1.29 -9.80
N ALA A 52 -5.15 -2.04 -9.02
CA ALA A 52 -5.17 -3.49 -9.05
C ALA A 52 -6.59 -4.01 -8.81
N THR A 53 -6.87 -5.21 -9.31
CA THR A 53 -8.08 -5.94 -8.93
C THR A 53 -7.90 -6.56 -7.55
N ILE A 54 -8.92 -6.46 -6.71
CA ILE A 54 -8.95 -7.06 -5.38
C ILE A 54 -10.19 -7.93 -5.21
N GLY A 55 -10.08 -8.99 -4.43
CA GLY A 55 -11.20 -9.89 -4.15
C GLY A 55 -11.52 -10.86 -5.29
N PRO A 56 -12.60 -11.65 -5.14
CA PRO A 56 -12.96 -12.68 -6.11
C PRO A 56 -13.63 -12.07 -7.35
N THR A 57 -13.38 -12.69 -8.50
CA THR A 57 -14.10 -12.38 -9.74
C THR A 57 -15.49 -13.02 -9.73
N TYR A 58 -16.53 -12.20 -9.74
CA TYR A 58 -17.91 -12.67 -9.83
C TYR A 58 -18.33 -12.85 -11.29
N LYS A 59 -18.56 -14.09 -11.73
CA LYS A 59 -19.10 -14.38 -13.07
C LYS A 59 -20.63 -14.35 -13.03
N THR A 60 -21.21 -13.19 -13.30
CA THR A 60 -22.68 -13.02 -13.30
C THR A 60 -23.28 -13.02 -14.69
N HIS A 61 -22.57 -12.52 -15.71
CA HIS A 61 -23.06 -12.35 -17.08
C HIS A 61 -21.96 -12.54 -18.13
N GLY A 62 -22.30 -12.40 -19.42
CA GLY A 62 -21.37 -12.47 -20.55
C GLY A 62 -21.90 -11.76 -21.80
N PHE A 63 -21.03 -11.61 -22.79
CA PHE A 63 -21.37 -11.03 -24.10
C PHE A 63 -22.02 -12.08 -25.01
N GLY A 64 -22.86 -11.63 -25.94
CA GLY A 64 -23.54 -12.51 -26.88
C GLY A 64 -23.93 -11.82 -28.18
N PHE A 65 -24.26 -12.63 -29.18
CA PHE A 65 -24.80 -12.17 -30.45
C PHE A 65 -26.32 -12.28 -30.44
N ALA A 66 -27.01 -11.23 -30.89
CA ALA A 66 -28.46 -11.19 -30.95
C ALA A 66 -28.95 -11.40 -32.39
N PHE A 67 -29.98 -12.23 -32.53
CA PHE A 67 -30.64 -12.50 -33.81
C PHE A 67 -32.16 -12.41 -33.64
N PRO A 68 -32.91 -12.09 -34.71
CA PRO A 68 -34.37 -12.21 -34.69
C PRO A 68 -34.82 -13.61 -34.31
N ILE A 69 -35.95 -13.69 -33.61
CA ILE A 69 -36.56 -14.96 -33.23
C ILE A 69 -36.84 -15.79 -34.51
N GLY A 70 -36.41 -17.05 -34.52
CA GLY A 70 -36.54 -17.94 -35.67
C GLY A 70 -35.45 -17.81 -36.73
N SER A 71 -34.41 -16.98 -36.50
CA SER A 71 -33.31 -16.86 -37.45
C SER A 71 -32.55 -18.18 -37.62
N PRO A 72 -32.33 -18.64 -38.86
CA PRO A 72 -31.57 -19.86 -39.13
C PRO A 72 -30.08 -19.71 -38.82
N LEU A 73 -29.58 -18.49 -38.57
CA LEU A 73 -28.17 -18.22 -38.29
C LEU A 73 -27.75 -18.58 -36.86
N VAL A 74 -28.70 -18.62 -35.92
CA VAL A 74 -28.43 -18.90 -34.51
C VAL A 74 -27.59 -20.17 -34.32
N PRO A 75 -27.99 -21.36 -34.83
CA PRO A 75 -27.23 -22.59 -34.62
C PRO A 75 -25.82 -22.56 -35.23
N ASP A 76 -25.65 -21.91 -36.38
CA ASP A 76 -24.37 -21.83 -37.07
C ASP A 76 -23.40 -20.89 -36.35
N VAL A 77 -23.87 -19.71 -35.94
CA VAL A 77 -23.06 -18.74 -35.19
C VAL A 77 -22.73 -19.28 -33.81
N SER A 78 -23.68 -19.90 -33.10
CA SER A 78 -23.40 -20.50 -31.78
C SER A 78 -22.33 -21.59 -31.86
N ARG A 79 -22.34 -22.45 -32.89
CA ARG A 79 -21.28 -23.43 -33.11
C ARG A 79 -19.94 -22.79 -33.46
N ALA A 80 -19.95 -21.74 -34.28
CA ALA A 80 -18.73 -21.01 -34.62
C ALA A 80 -18.11 -20.35 -33.37
N VAL A 81 -18.95 -19.77 -32.50
CA VAL A 81 -18.51 -19.20 -31.22
C VAL A 81 -17.88 -20.27 -30.34
N LEU A 82 -18.55 -21.41 -30.14
CA LEU A 82 -18.00 -22.53 -29.35
C LEU A 82 -16.64 -23.00 -29.88
N ASN A 83 -16.53 -23.20 -31.20
CA ASN A 83 -15.28 -23.62 -31.85
C ASN A 83 -14.14 -22.60 -31.66
N VAL A 84 -14.45 -21.31 -31.58
CA VAL A 84 -13.45 -20.26 -31.31
C VAL A 84 -13.11 -20.21 -29.82
N THR A 85 -14.11 -20.28 -28.94
CA THR A 85 -13.95 -20.12 -27.48
C THR A 85 -13.27 -21.31 -26.81
N GLU A 86 -13.47 -22.52 -27.32
CA GLU A 86 -12.85 -23.74 -26.79
C GLU A 86 -11.45 -24.02 -27.36
N GLY A 87 -11.03 -23.24 -28.37
CA GLY A 87 -9.74 -23.42 -29.04
C GLY A 87 -8.70 -22.34 -28.71
N GLU A 88 -7.49 -22.52 -29.24
CA GLU A 88 -6.38 -21.56 -29.09
C GLU A 88 -6.66 -20.20 -29.75
N LYS A 89 -7.62 -20.14 -30.68
CA LYS A 89 -8.00 -18.89 -31.35
C LYS A 89 -8.46 -17.83 -30.36
N MET A 90 -9.19 -18.21 -29.32
CA MET A 90 -9.62 -17.25 -28.29
C MET A 90 -8.42 -16.61 -27.59
N VAL A 91 -7.42 -17.42 -27.24
CA VAL A 91 -6.19 -16.93 -26.59
C VAL A 91 -5.40 -15.98 -27.52
N GLN A 92 -5.35 -16.30 -28.81
CA GLN A 92 -4.70 -15.43 -29.80
C GLN A 92 -5.43 -14.09 -29.95
N ILE A 93 -6.77 -14.11 -29.99
CA ILE A 93 -7.60 -12.90 -30.01
C ILE A 93 -7.35 -12.09 -28.74
N GLU A 94 -7.38 -12.72 -27.56
CA GLU A 94 -7.13 -12.05 -26.29
C GLU A 94 -5.77 -11.36 -26.27
N ARG A 95 -4.70 -12.06 -26.68
CA ARG A 95 -3.34 -11.50 -26.76
C ARG A 95 -3.24 -10.37 -27.79
N ALA A 96 -3.92 -10.48 -28.93
CA ALA A 96 -3.86 -9.47 -29.98
C ALA A 96 -4.54 -8.15 -29.57
N TRP A 97 -5.65 -8.22 -28.81
CA TRP A 97 -6.42 -7.04 -28.43
C TRP A 97 -6.03 -6.45 -27.07
N PHE A 98 -5.69 -7.29 -26.10
CA PHE A 98 -5.32 -6.84 -24.75
C PHE A 98 -3.81 -6.83 -24.51
N GLY A 99 -3.02 -7.33 -25.47
CA GLY A 99 -1.58 -7.48 -25.33
C GLY A 99 -1.19 -8.59 -24.36
N GLU A 100 0.11 -8.72 -24.13
CA GLU A 100 0.62 -9.33 -22.92
C GLU A 100 0.66 -8.24 -21.85
N SER A 101 0.16 -8.49 -20.64
CA SER A 101 0.16 -7.49 -19.58
C SER A 101 1.61 -7.10 -19.27
N THR A 102 2.08 -5.99 -19.84
CA THR A 102 3.40 -5.38 -19.61
C THR A 102 3.54 -4.79 -18.23
N CYS A 103 2.46 -4.82 -17.46
CA CYS A 103 2.47 -4.88 -16.02
C CYS A 103 3.23 -6.15 -15.62
N SER A 104 4.56 -6.11 -15.69
CA SER A 104 5.38 -7.01 -14.90
C SER A 104 4.74 -7.03 -13.53
N ASP A 105 4.63 -8.22 -12.93
CA ASP A 105 4.54 -8.34 -11.48
C ASP A 105 5.60 -7.38 -10.95
N SER A 106 5.16 -6.19 -10.55
CA SER A 106 6.02 -5.08 -10.15
C SER A 106 6.51 -5.36 -8.74
N SER A 107 6.79 -6.63 -8.46
CA SER A 107 7.79 -7.11 -7.52
C SER A 107 9.17 -6.48 -7.75
N THR A 108 9.43 -5.83 -8.88
CA THR A 108 10.71 -5.15 -9.15
C THR A 108 10.63 -3.61 -9.19
N SER A 109 9.44 -2.99 -9.13
CA SER A 109 9.31 -1.52 -9.19
C SER A 109 8.18 -0.91 -8.38
N LEU A 110 7.37 -1.70 -7.67
CA LEU A 110 6.88 -1.22 -6.39
C LEU A 110 8.11 -1.15 -5.51
N SER A 111 8.46 0.07 -5.09
CA SER A 111 9.31 0.30 -3.92
C SER A 111 9.02 -0.84 -2.96
N SER A 112 10.00 -1.71 -2.78
CA SER A 112 9.91 -2.84 -1.87
C SER A 112 9.24 -2.33 -0.60
N ASN A 113 8.31 -3.09 -0.03
CA ASN A 113 7.79 -2.87 1.32
C ASN A 113 8.92 -3.06 2.37
N SER A 114 10.11 -2.56 2.08
CA SER A 114 11.14 -2.17 3.01
C SER A 114 10.46 -1.25 4.01
N LEU A 115 10.20 -1.81 5.19
CA LEU A 115 9.80 -1.06 6.36
C LEU A 115 10.85 0.04 6.55
N GLY A 116 10.50 1.27 6.19
CA GLY A 116 11.34 2.43 6.43
C GLY A 116 11.63 2.57 7.93
N LEU A 117 12.70 3.28 8.29
CA LEU A 117 13.03 3.52 9.70
C LEU A 117 11.86 4.15 10.48
N ASP A 118 10.98 4.89 9.79
CA ASP A 118 9.73 5.43 10.35
C ASP A 118 8.78 4.35 10.88
N SER A 119 8.71 3.19 10.22
CA SER A 119 7.88 2.06 10.67
C SER A 119 8.42 1.39 11.94
N PHE A 120 9.70 1.61 12.27
CA PHE A 120 10.37 1.06 13.45
C PHE A 120 10.55 2.06 14.59
N TRP A 121 9.92 3.24 14.49
CA TRP A 121 10.01 4.28 15.51
C TRP A 121 9.72 3.76 16.93
N GLY A 122 8.70 2.92 17.09
CA GLY A 122 8.36 2.31 18.37
C GLY A 122 9.50 1.46 18.96
N LEU A 123 10.22 0.70 18.14
CA LEU A 123 11.35 -0.12 18.58
C LEU A 123 12.52 0.75 19.07
N PHE A 124 12.83 1.83 18.33
CA PHE A 124 13.90 2.76 18.71
C PHE A 124 13.59 3.47 20.03
N VAL A 125 12.35 3.93 20.23
CA VAL A 125 11.92 4.57 21.49
C VAL A 125 12.09 3.61 22.66
N MET A 126 11.68 2.35 22.52
CA MET A 126 11.83 1.34 23.57
C MET A 126 13.30 1.05 23.89
N ALA A 127 14.16 0.95 22.88
CA ALA A 127 15.60 0.74 23.07
C ALA A 127 16.27 1.91 23.81
N VAL A 128 15.92 3.15 23.46
CA VAL A 128 16.43 4.36 24.13
C VAL A 128 15.99 4.41 25.59
N ILE A 129 14.72 4.14 25.88
CA ILE A 129 14.20 4.11 27.26
C ILE A 129 14.95 3.06 28.09
N ALA A 130 15.14 1.85 27.56
CA ALA A 130 15.87 0.79 28.24
C ALA A 130 17.33 1.19 28.52
N ALA A 131 18.01 1.81 27.55
CA ALA A 131 19.39 2.28 27.72
C ALA A 131 19.50 3.39 28.77
N VAL A 132 18.58 4.36 28.78
CA VAL A 132 18.54 5.43 29.78
C VAL A 132 18.27 4.88 31.18
N LEU A 133 17.33 3.93 31.32
CA LEU A 133 17.05 3.28 32.61
C LEU A 133 18.28 2.51 33.14
N ALA A 134 18.94 1.74 32.27
CA ALA A 134 20.17 1.04 32.63
C ALA A 134 21.28 2.02 33.06
N LEU A 135 21.44 3.14 32.34
CA LEU A 135 22.39 4.19 32.67
C LEU A 135 22.08 4.83 34.05
N ILE A 136 20.82 5.13 34.34
CA ILE A 136 20.42 5.69 35.65
C ILE A 136 20.71 4.69 36.78
N ILE A 137 20.39 3.41 36.60
CA ILE A 137 20.69 2.36 37.59
C ILE A 137 22.20 2.24 37.81
N PHE A 138 22.99 2.28 36.73
CA PHE A 138 24.44 2.22 36.83
C PHE A 138 25.01 3.45 37.57
N LEU A 139 24.56 4.65 37.21
CA LEU A 139 24.99 5.90 37.85
C LEU A 139 24.62 5.92 39.33
N THR A 140 23.40 5.51 39.69
CA THR A 140 22.98 5.46 41.10
C THR A 140 23.81 4.47 41.91
N LYS A 141 24.09 3.27 41.38
CA LYS A 141 24.98 2.30 42.04
C LYS A 141 26.41 2.84 42.18
N PHE A 142 26.96 3.37 41.08
CA PHE A 142 28.31 3.95 41.06
C PHE A 142 28.46 5.09 42.07
N ILE A 143 27.48 5.99 42.11
CA ILE A 143 27.46 7.11 43.07
C ILE A 143 27.30 6.61 44.50
N HIS A 144 26.49 5.59 44.75
CA HIS A 144 26.30 5.04 46.10
C HIS A 144 27.60 4.39 46.63
N GLU A 145 28.25 3.58 45.79
CA GLU A 145 29.48 2.85 46.16
C GLU A 145 30.68 3.81 46.29
N HIS A 146 30.83 4.74 45.35
CA HIS A 146 31.91 5.74 45.37
C HIS A 146 31.52 7.07 46.04
N TRP A 147 30.43 7.11 46.81
CA TRP A 147 29.94 8.33 47.48
C TRP A 147 31.02 8.99 48.32
N HIS A 148 31.87 8.18 48.97
CA HIS A 148 32.98 8.64 49.79
C HIS A 148 34.08 9.34 48.96
N ILE A 149 34.32 8.94 47.71
CA ILE A 149 35.30 9.55 46.79
C ILE A 149 34.71 10.82 46.17
N ILE A 150 33.47 10.76 45.69
CA ILE A 150 32.76 11.90 45.09
C ILE A 150 32.62 13.03 46.11
N ARG A 151 32.31 12.72 47.38
CA ARG A 151 32.26 13.72 48.46
C ARG A 151 33.62 14.38 48.72
N ARG A 152 34.74 13.64 48.63
CA ARG A 152 36.10 14.21 48.76
C ARG A 152 36.47 15.10 47.58
N PHE A 153 36.15 14.70 46.35
CA PHE A 153 36.38 15.52 45.16
C PHE A 153 35.55 16.81 45.16
N ASN A 154 34.27 16.74 45.55
CA ASN A 154 33.38 17.90 45.59
C ASN A 154 33.82 18.91 46.67
N LEU A 155 34.25 18.43 47.84
CA LEU A 155 34.85 19.28 48.87
C LEU A 155 36.16 19.94 48.38
N SER A 156 37.05 19.18 47.73
CA SER A 156 38.30 19.70 47.15
C SER A 156 38.08 20.75 46.05
N LEU A 157 37.12 20.53 45.14
CA LEU A 157 36.75 21.53 44.13
C LEU A 157 36.10 22.78 44.74
N ARG A 158 35.28 22.61 45.78
CA ARG A 158 34.68 23.73 46.54
C ARG A 158 35.72 24.52 47.33
N GLU A 159 36.79 23.89 47.79
CA GLU A 159 37.92 24.56 48.42
C GLU A 159 38.78 25.29 47.40
N ARG A 160 39.10 24.66 46.25
CA ARG A 160 39.85 25.29 45.16
C ARG A 160 39.13 26.50 44.56
N SER A 161 37.82 26.41 44.35
CA SER A 161 37.00 27.54 43.90
C SER A 161 36.96 28.68 44.94
N ARG A 162 36.89 28.37 46.24
CA ARG A 162 36.99 29.37 47.31
C ARG A 162 38.36 30.04 47.39
N ILE A 163 39.44 29.30 47.17
CA ILE A 163 40.81 29.84 47.15
C ILE A 163 41.01 30.76 45.95
N LEU A 164 40.50 30.40 44.77
CA LEU A 164 40.54 31.25 43.58
C LEU A 164 39.69 32.52 43.73
N ALA A 165 38.51 32.42 44.36
CA ALA A 165 37.67 33.57 44.66
C ALA A 165 38.31 34.57 45.64
N ARG A 166 39.11 34.09 46.61
CA ARG A 166 39.88 34.95 47.53
C ARG A 166 41.12 35.59 46.92
N LYS A 167 41.63 35.08 45.81
CA LYS A 167 42.84 35.57 45.15
C LYS A 167 42.58 36.65 44.09
N ASN A 168 41.30 36.90 43.79
CA ASN A 168 40.79 37.90 42.85
C ASN A 168 40.09 39.08 43.56
N LEU A 169 40.30 39.23 44.88
CA LEU A 169 39.93 40.40 45.68
C LEU A 169 41.23 40.99 46.27
#